data_AF-A0A6D2JMW0-F1
#
_entry.id   AF-A0A6D2JMW0-F1
#
_cell.length_a   1.000
_cell.length_b   1.000
_cell.length_c   1.000
_cell.angle_alpha   90.00
_cell.angle_beta   90.00
_cell.angle_gamma   90.00
#
_symmetry.space_group_name_H-M   'P 1'
#
loop_
_entity.id
_entity.type
_entity.pdbx_description
1 polymer ?
#
loop_
_entity_poly.entity_id
_entity_poly.type
_entity_poly.pdbx_seq_one_letter_code
_entity_poly.pdbx_strand_id
1 'polypeptide(L)'
;MGLTFTSSSNSNTGNNQVPPEKVGDSDNEWLDAVEAGIKEKWTREFVAMFSSKLGAAEREEEAERRCREFMKRGGCKEAYTALDDCVHVEEAGILSPKCLERYTMMISCMYSHSDYYRPMLALHESCAQFFFKELSAFYAQEASNQKS
;
A
#
# COMPACT_ATOMS: atom_id res chain seq x y z
N MET A 1 -55.89 39.39 16.32
CA MET A 1 -56.27 38.87 17.65
C MET A 1 -56.54 37.38 17.48
N GLY A 2 -55.74 36.51 18.13
CA GLY A 2 -55.93 35.04 18.22
C GLY A 2 -55.76 34.28 16.91
N LEU A 3 -55.16 33.09 16.81
CA LEU A 3 -54.92 32.05 17.81
C LEU A 3 -53.61 31.31 17.44
N THR A 4 -52.77 31.11 18.46
CA THR A 4 -51.58 30.25 18.41
C THR A 4 -52.03 28.78 18.39
N PHE A 5 -51.59 28.01 17.39
CA PHE A 5 -51.68 26.55 17.44
C PHE A 5 -50.44 26.00 18.13
N THR A 6 -50.62 25.59 19.38
CA THR A 6 -49.71 24.66 20.04
C THR A 6 -49.96 23.27 19.46
N SER A 7 -48.91 22.62 18.98
CA SER A 7 -48.95 21.19 18.71
C SER A 7 -47.82 20.54 19.50
N SER A 8 -48.16 20.13 20.72
CA SER A 8 -47.38 19.18 21.49
C SER A 8 -47.70 17.80 20.95
N SER A 9 -46.69 17.08 20.46
CA SER A 9 -46.77 15.63 20.26
C SER A 9 -45.59 15.00 20.99
N ASN A 10 -45.87 14.51 22.19
CA ASN A 10 -45.06 13.51 22.86
C ASN A 10 -45.57 12.14 22.40
N SER A 11 -44.73 11.35 21.75
CA SER A 11 -44.88 9.90 21.74
C SER A 11 -43.50 9.27 21.74
N ASN A 12 -43.27 8.52 22.81
CA ASN A 12 -42.06 7.79 23.13
C ASN A 12 -42.20 6.40 22.50
N THR A 13 -41.26 5.95 21.67
CA THR A 13 -41.10 4.53 21.35
C THR A 13 -39.63 4.28 21.05
N GLY A 14 -38.99 3.52 21.94
CA GLY A 14 -37.58 3.17 21.85
C GLY A 14 -37.27 2.05 20.86
N ASN A 15 -35.98 1.72 20.86
CA ASN A 15 -35.30 0.58 20.23
C ASN A 15 -34.97 0.78 18.74
N ASN A 16 -33.75 0.63 18.24
CA ASN A 16 -32.45 0.29 18.81
C ASN A 16 -31.42 1.05 17.97
N GLN A 17 -30.67 1.99 18.55
CA GLN A 17 -29.36 2.30 17.97
C GLN A 17 -28.50 1.10 18.31
N VAL A 18 -28.27 0.22 17.33
CA VAL A 18 -27.08 -0.62 17.36
C VAL A 18 -25.92 0.37 17.37
N PRO A 19 -25.11 0.44 18.45
CA PRO A 19 -23.90 1.26 18.42
C PRO A 19 -23.09 0.79 17.21
N PRO A 20 -22.46 1.69 16.43
CA PRO A 20 -21.53 1.23 15.42
C PRO A 20 -20.53 0.31 16.12
N GLU A 21 -20.56 -0.97 15.74
CA GLU A 21 -19.55 -1.94 16.11
C GLU A 21 -18.22 -1.23 15.87
N LYS A 22 -17.46 -1.01 16.94
CA LYS A 22 -16.09 -0.53 16.79
C LYS A 22 -15.36 -1.67 16.09
N VAL A 23 -15.27 -1.57 14.76
CA VAL A 23 -14.27 -2.27 13.96
C VAL A 23 -12.95 -2.01 14.68
N GLY A 24 -12.39 -3.08 15.24
CA GLY A 24 -11.46 -3.02 16.35
C GLY A 24 -10.10 -2.42 15.96
N ASP A 25 -9.41 -1.87 16.96
CA ASP A 25 -8.01 -1.42 16.90
C ASP A 25 -7.05 -2.43 16.24
N SER A 26 -7.38 -3.72 16.30
CA SER A 26 -6.55 -4.83 15.82
C SER A 26 -6.31 -4.83 14.30
N ASP A 27 -7.26 -4.34 13.49
CA ASP A 27 -7.12 -4.36 12.03
C ASP A 27 -6.05 -3.36 11.57
N ASN A 28 -5.95 -2.22 12.26
CA ASN A 28 -4.95 -1.19 11.97
C ASN A 28 -3.54 -1.66 12.37
N GLU A 29 -3.41 -2.34 13.52
CA GLU A 29 -2.12 -2.87 13.98
C GLU A 29 -1.56 -3.97 13.07
N TRP A 30 -2.43 -4.85 12.54
CA TRP A 30 -2.02 -5.84 11.55
C TRP A 30 -1.60 -5.21 10.22
N LEU A 31 -2.37 -4.24 9.72
CA LEU A 31 -2.03 -3.52 8.48
C LEU A 31 -0.69 -2.79 8.58
N ASP A 32 -0.43 -2.11 9.70
CA ASP A 32 0.84 -1.44 9.96
C ASP A 32 2.02 -2.43 9.97
N ALA A 33 1.84 -3.60 10.58
CA ALA A 33 2.86 -4.64 10.61
C ALA A 33 3.14 -5.22 9.21
N VAL A 34 2.09 -5.43 8.40
CA VAL A 34 2.23 -5.89 7.01
C VAL A 34 2.91 -4.84 6.14
N GLU A 35 2.55 -3.57 6.29
CA GLU A 35 3.21 -2.46 5.60
C GLU A 35 4.71 -2.42 5.93
N ALA A 36 5.06 -2.49 7.22
CA ALA A 36 6.44 -2.55 7.66
C ALA A 36 7.19 -3.76 7.08
N GLY A 37 6.55 -4.94 7.07
CA GLY A 37 7.12 -6.16 6.50
C GLY A 37 7.35 -6.06 4.99
N ILE A 38 6.40 -5.49 4.23
CA ILE A 38 6.55 -5.23 2.80
C ILE A 38 7.69 -4.25 2.56
N LYS A 39 7.75 -3.15 3.32
CA LYS A 39 8.80 -2.13 3.21
C LYS A 39 10.17 -2.74 3.47
N GLU A 40 10.34 -3.50 4.55
CA GLU A 40 11.61 -4.16 4.87
C GLU A 40 12.02 -5.14 3.76
N LYS A 41 11.09 -5.97 3.30
CA LYS A 41 11.33 -6.95 2.25
C LYS A 41 11.71 -6.29 0.93
N TRP A 42 10.98 -5.25 0.54
CA TRP A 42 11.27 -4.42 -0.63
C TRP A 42 12.67 -3.81 -0.52
N THR A 43 12.96 -3.08 0.56
CA THR A 43 14.28 -2.44 0.76
C THR A 43 15.41 -3.45 0.68
N ARG A 44 15.29 -4.60 1.35
CA ARG A 44 16.33 -5.65 1.35
C ARG A 44 16.59 -6.21 -0.05
N GLU A 45 15.55 -6.62 -0.75
CA GLU A 45 15.69 -7.22 -2.09
C GLU A 45 16.08 -6.18 -3.15
N PHE A 46 15.56 -4.95 -3.04
CA PHE A 46 15.90 -3.83 -3.90
C PHE A 46 17.37 -3.42 -3.78
N VAL A 47 17.86 -3.26 -2.54
CA VAL A 47 19.28 -2.96 -2.27
C VAL A 47 20.16 -4.10 -2.77
N ALA A 48 19.75 -5.36 -2.61
CA ALA A 48 20.50 -6.50 -3.14
C ALA A 48 20.58 -6.52 -4.68
N MET A 49 19.54 -6.01 -5.36
CA MET A 49 19.49 -5.94 -6.81
C MET A 49 20.36 -4.82 -7.39
N PHE A 50 20.30 -3.63 -6.79
CA PHE A 50 20.93 -2.44 -7.36
C PHE A 50 22.25 -2.04 -6.70
N SER A 51 22.52 -2.41 -5.45
CA SER A 51 23.74 -1.97 -4.75
C SER A 51 24.92 -2.94 -4.86
N SER A 52 26.13 -2.41 -4.67
CA SER A 52 27.38 -3.18 -4.48
C SER A 52 27.87 -3.05 -3.03
N LYS A 53 28.86 -3.84 -2.58
CA LYS A 53 29.34 -3.95 -1.19
C LYS A 53 29.87 -2.62 -0.57
N LEU A 54 29.00 -1.66 -0.25
CA LEU A 54 29.25 -0.43 0.51
C LEU A 54 28.56 -0.48 1.89
N GLY A 55 28.67 0.58 2.70
CA GLY A 55 27.99 0.69 4.01
C GLY A 55 26.45 0.72 3.91
N ALA A 56 25.73 0.52 5.02
CA ALA A 56 24.26 0.34 4.98
C ALA A 56 23.47 1.52 4.37
N ALA A 57 23.73 2.76 4.80
CA ALA A 57 23.03 3.95 4.28
C ALA A 57 23.47 4.31 2.84
N GLU A 58 24.78 4.30 2.56
CA GLU A 58 25.31 4.54 1.20
C GLU A 58 24.81 3.50 0.20
N ARG A 59 24.48 2.28 0.65
CA ARG A 59 23.94 1.23 -0.22
C ARG A 59 22.54 1.53 -0.72
N GLU A 60 21.68 2.18 0.07
CA GLU A 60 20.31 2.52 -0.31
C GLU A 60 20.29 3.64 -1.34
N GLU A 61 21.02 4.73 -1.09
CA GLU A 61 21.16 5.85 -2.03
C GLU A 61 21.77 5.38 -3.38
N GLU A 62 22.80 4.53 -3.34
CA GLU A 62 23.39 3.97 -4.56
C GLU A 62 22.41 3.03 -5.29
N ALA A 63 21.61 2.26 -4.55
CA ALA A 63 20.59 1.40 -5.12
C ALA A 63 19.51 2.24 -5.84
N GLU A 64 19.02 3.31 -5.19
CA GLU A 64 18.06 4.22 -5.78
C GLU A 64 18.62 4.92 -7.02
N ARG A 65 19.85 5.42 -6.96
CA ARG A 65 20.51 6.07 -8.10
C ARG A 65 20.61 5.12 -9.28
N ARG A 66 21.04 3.87 -9.05
CA ARG A 66 21.16 2.86 -10.11
C ARG A 66 19.81 2.41 -10.64
N CYS A 67 18.80 2.27 -9.79
CA CYS A 67 17.44 1.98 -10.21
C CYS A 67 16.89 3.09 -11.11
N ARG A 68 17.07 4.36 -10.72
CA ARG A 68 16.66 5.52 -11.52
C ARG A 68 17.31 5.51 -12.91
N GLU A 69 18.62 5.24 -12.98
CA GLU A 69 19.33 5.09 -14.24
C GLU A 69 18.83 3.89 -15.07
N PHE A 70 18.60 2.74 -14.44
CA PHE A 70 18.05 1.56 -15.09
C PHE A 70 16.66 1.83 -15.68
N MET A 71 15.79 2.50 -14.92
CA MET A 71 14.45 2.86 -15.36
C MET A 71 14.46 3.85 -16.52
N LYS A 72 15.34 4.86 -16.46
CA LYS A 72 15.48 5.86 -17.52
C LYS A 72 16.05 5.33 -18.83
N ARG A 73 16.67 4.15 -18.84
CA ARG A 73 17.23 3.50 -20.04
C ARG A 73 16.26 2.53 -20.73
N GLY A 74 15.22 2.07 -20.04
CA GLY A 74 14.26 1.11 -20.60
C GLY A 74 13.09 1.77 -21.32
N GLY A 75 12.26 0.95 -21.97
CA GLY A 75 11.10 1.40 -22.75
C GLY A 75 9.94 1.98 -21.94
N CYS A 76 9.98 1.88 -20.60
CA CYS A 76 8.97 2.41 -19.69
C CYS A 76 9.40 3.69 -18.97
N LYS A 77 10.41 4.40 -19.50
CA LYS A 77 10.94 5.63 -18.93
C LYS A 77 9.86 6.65 -18.62
N GLU A 78 8.94 6.90 -19.56
CA GLU A 78 7.91 7.93 -19.44
C GLU A 78 6.92 7.58 -18.31
N ALA A 79 6.52 6.32 -18.21
CA ALA A 79 5.66 5.84 -17.13
C ALA A 79 6.35 5.90 -15.76
N TYR A 80 7.65 5.59 -15.72
CA TYR A 80 8.47 5.75 -14.52
C TYR A 80 8.60 7.21 -14.09
N THR A 81 8.91 8.14 -15.02
CA THR A 81 9.03 9.56 -14.69
C THR A 81 7.73 10.13 -14.15
N ALA A 82 6.58 9.75 -14.73
CA ALA A 82 5.27 10.16 -14.22
C ALA A 82 5.00 9.64 -12.79
N LEU A 83 5.55 8.48 -12.42
CA LEU A 83 5.46 7.96 -11.06
C LEU A 83 6.43 8.69 -10.12
N ASP A 84 7.70 8.84 -10.51
CA ASP A 84 8.76 9.49 -9.73
C ASP A 84 8.37 10.93 -9.36
N ASP A 85 7.82 11.68 -10.33
CA ASP A 85 7.28 13.03 -10.12
C ASP A 85 6.10 13.05 -9.13
N CYS A 86 5.30 11.98 -9.08
CA CYS A 86 4.17 11.87 -8.15
C CYS A 86 4.65 11.57 -6.73
N VAL A 87 5.57 10.62 -6.56
CA VAL A 87 6.07 10.18 -5.25
C VAL A 87 6.92 11.26 -4.59
N HIS A 88 7.68 12.06 -5.35
CA HIS A 88 8.49 13.14 -4.77
C HIS A 88 7.66 14.26 -4.12
N VAL A 89 6.34 14.28 -4.37
CA VAL A 89 5.39 15.26 -3.81
C VAL A 89 4.78 14.77 -2.49
N GLU A 90 4.86 13.48 -2.16
CA GLU A 90 4.26 12.91 -0.95
C GLU A 90 5.34 12.27 -0.06
N GLU A 91 5.47 12.73 1.19
CA GLU A 91 6.42 12.20 2.16
C GLU A 91 6.23 10.68 2.35
N ALA A 92 7.36 9.98 2.51
CA ALA A 92 7.48 8.52 2.42
C ALA A 92 6.46 7.71 3.22
N GLY A 93 5.47 7.15 2.52
CA GLY A 93 4.54 6.08 2.94
C GLY A 93 4.16 5.20 1.74
N ILE A 94 3.21 4.27 1.90
CA ILE A 94 2.57 3.58 0.76
C ILE A 94 2.17 4.62 -0.31
N LEU A 95 2.47 4.32 -1.58
CA LEU A 95 2.06 5.09 -2.75
C LEU A 95 0.68 5.70 -2.52
N SER A 96 0.61 7.03 -2.51
CA SER A 96 -0.67 7.70 -2.33
C SER A 96 -1.68 7.20 -3.35
N PRO A 97 -2.99 7.21 -3.05
CA PRO A 97 -4.00 6.75 -3.99
C PRO A 97 -3.88 7.41 -5.38
N LYS A 98 -3.34 8.64 -5.43
CA LYS A 98 -3.07 9.36 -6.68
C LYS A 98 -1.87 8.79 -7.45
N CYS A 99 -0.83 8.34 -6.76
CA CYS A 99 0.34 7.73 -7.38
C CYS A 99 0.14 6.25 -7.72
N LEU A 100 -0.85 5.57 -7.12
CA LEU A 100 -1.16 4.17 -7.39
C LEU A 100 -1.52 3.91 -8.86
N GLU A 101 -2.26 4.81 -9.50
CA GLU A 101 -2.57 4.69 -10.93
C GLU A 101 -1.29 4.76 -11.78
N ARG A 102 -0.40 5.71 -11.47
CA ARG A 102 0.90 5.86 -12.16
C ARG A 102 1.79 4.64 -11.95
N TYR A 103 1.81 4.09 -10.74
CA TYR A 103 2.48 2.85 -10.42
C TYR A 103 1.94 1.68 -11.25
N THR A 104 0.61 1.54 -11.34
CA THR A 104 -0.02 0.47 -12.12
C THR A 104 0.30 0.59 -13.62
N MET A 105 0.31 1.81 -14.16
CA MET A 105 0.73 2.06 -15.55
C MET A 105 2.20 1.67 -15.79
N MET A 106 3.09 2.03 -14.86
CA MET A 106 4.50 1.67 -14.94
C MET A 106 4.69 0.15 -14.91
N ILE A 107 4.07 -0.54 -13.97
CA ILE A 107 4.16 -2.01 -13.85
C ILE A 107 3.58 -2.70 -15.10
N SER A 108 2.45 -2.23 -15.62
CA SER A 108 1.86 -2.76 -16.86
C SER A 108 2.81 -2.62 -18.07
N CYS A 109 3.46 -1.46 -18.19
CA CYS A 109 4.50 -1.26 -19.20
C CYS A 109 5.66 -2.25 -18.99
N MET A 110 6.13 -2.43 -17.75
CA MET A 110 7.23 -3.35 -17.46
C MET A 110 6.91 -4.79 -17.83
N TYR A 111 5.67 -5.26 -17.61
CA TYR A 111 5.23 -6.58 -18.08
C TYR A 111 5.26 -6.71 -19.61
N SER A 112 4.85 -5.66 -20.32
CA SER A 112 4.91 -5.61 -21.79
C SER A 112 6.35 -5.62 -22.33
N HIS A 113 7.31 -5.18 -21.51
CA HIS A 113 8.74 -5.16 -21.79
C HIS A 113 9.54 -6.06 -20.84
N SER A 114 8.96 -7.21 -20.48
CA SER A 114 9.44 -8.06 -19.38
C SER A 114 10.87 -8.55 -19.54
N ASP A 115 11.38 -8.72 -20.76
CA ASP A 115 12.76 -9.14 -20.99
C ASP A 115 13.79 -8.16 -20.40
N TYR A 116 13.53 -6.86 -20.50
CA TYR A 116 14.37 -5.83 -19.89
C TYR A 116 14.12 -5.74 -18.38
N TYR A 117 12.85 -5.79 -17.95
CA TYR A 117 12.44 -5.51 -16.57
C TYR A 117 12.37 -6.71 -15.64
N ARG A 118 12.76 -7.90 -16.10
CA ARG A 118 12.64 -9.17 -15.37
C ARG A 118 13.09 -9.10 -13.90
N PRO A 119 14.24 -8.50 -13.54
CA PRO A 119 14.66 -8.45 -12.14
C PRO A 119 13.67 -7.67 -11.26
N MET A 120 13.16 -6.55 -11.74
CA MET A 120 12.20 -5.74 -10.97
C MET A 120 10.80 -6.34 -10.94
N LEU A 121 10.38 -7.02 -12.00
CA LEU A 121 9.11 -7.77 -11.97
C LEU A 121 9.17 -8.90 -10.94
N ALA A 122 10.30 -9.62 -10.84
CA ALA A 122 10.49 -10.64 -9.82
C ALA A 122 10.42 -10.07 -8.40
N LEU A 123 11.04 -8.91 -8.15
CA LEU A 123 10.91 -8.19 -6.87
C LEU A 123 9.44 -7.84 -6.57
N HIS A 124 8.73 -7.29 -7.56
CA HIS A 124 7.33 -6.91 -7.41
C HIS A 124 6.44 -8.11 -7.07
N GLU A 125 6.58 -9.20 -7.80
CA GLU A 125 5.87 -10.46 -7.54
C GLU A 125 6.22 -11.04 -6.16
N SER A 126 7.49 -10.98 -5.78
CA SER A 126 8.00 -11.41 -4.48
C SER A 126 7.34 -10.63 -3.33
N CYS A 127 7.14 -9.31 -3.47
CA CYS A 127 6.41 -8.50 -2.49
C CYS A 127 4.91 -8.77 -2.50
N ALA A 128 4.29 -8.95 -3.67
CA ALA A 128 2.88 -9.31 -3.79
C ALA A 128 2.58 -10.67 -3.12
N GLN A 129 3.43 -11.68 -3.33
CA GLN A 129 3.31 -12.98 -2.67
C GLN A 129 3.40 -12.89 -1.15
N PHE A 130 4.30 -12.04 -0.63
CA PHE A 130 4.38 -11.79 0.80
C PHE A 130 3.07 -11.20 1.34
N PHE A 131 2.54 -10.16 0.69
CA PHE A 131 1.26 -9.56 1.08
C PHE A 131 0.12 -10.58 1.09
N PHE A 132 -0.03 -11.37 0.03
CA PHE A 132 -1.09 -12.39 -0.03
C PHE A 132 -0.93 -13.48 1.04
N LYS A 133 0.31 -13.84 1.39
CA LYS A 133 0.57 -14.80 2.46
C LYS A 133 0.15 -14.25 3.82
N GLU A 134 0.56 -13.03 4.17
CA GLU A 134 0.18 -12.40 5.44
C GLU A 134 -1.35 -12.20 5.52
N LEU A 135 -1.98 -11.76 4.43
CA LEU A 135 -3.43 -11.62 4.34
C LEU A 135 -4.14 -12.97 4.55
N SER A 136 -3.63 -14.05 3.97
CA SER A 136 -4.21 -15.38 4.17
C SER A 136 -4.06 -15.88 5.61
N ALA A 137 -2.93 -15.58 6.26
CA ALA A 137 -2.68 -15.95 7.65
C ALA A 137 -3.61 -15.20 8.61
N PHE A 138 -3.83 -13.91 8.36
CA PHE A 138 -4.79 -13.09 9.10
C PHE A 138 -6.19 -13.70 9.06
N TYR A 139 -6.72 -13.98 7.86
CA TYR A 139 -8.05 -14.59 7.73
C TYR A 139 -8.15 -15.99 8.34
N ALA A 140 -7.07 -16.78 8.30
CA ALA A 140 -7.05 -18.09 8.94
C ALA A 140 -7.13 -17.98 10.48
N GLN A 141 -6.42 -16.99 11.05
CA GLN A 141 -6.45 -16.72 12.49
C GLN A 141 -7.85 -16.25 12.92
N GLU A 142 -8.45 -15.30 12.21
CA GLU A 142 -9.80 -14.79 12.46
C GLU A 142 -10.84 -15.93 12.44
N ALA A 143 -10.77 -16.81 11.43
CA ALA A 143 -11.66 -17.97 11.34
C ALA A 143 -11.48 -18.99 12.48
N SER A 144 -10.30 -19.04 13.10
CA SER A 144 -10.03 -19.88 14.27
C SER A 144 -10.51 -19.23 15.57
N ASN A 145 -10.37 -17.92 15.69
CA ASN A 145 -10.84 -17.13 16.84
C ASN A 145 -12.37 -17.11 16.93
N GLN A 146 -13.07 -17.09 15.79
CA GLN A 146 -14.54 -17.12 15.74
C GLN A 146 -15.16 -18.47 16.16
N LYS A 147 -14.35 -19.54 16.25
CA LYS A 147 -14.80 -20.88 16.65
C LYS A 147 -14.51 -21.23 18.11
N SER A 148 -13.82 -20.35 18.85
CA SER A 148 -13.51 -20.51 20.27
C SER A 148 -14.51 -19.77 21.16
#